data_AF-A0A7V5VY67-F1
#
_entry.id   AF-A0A7V5VY67-F1
#
_cell.length_a   1.000
_cell.length_b   1.000
_cell.length_c   1.000
_cell.angle_alpha   90.00
_cell.angle_beta   90.00
_cell.angle_gamma   90.00
#
_symmetry.space_group_name_H-M   'P 1'
#
loop_
_entity.id
_entity.type
_entity.pdbx_description
1 polymer ?
#
loop_
_entity_poly.entity_id
_entity_poly.type
_entity_poly.pdbx_seq_one_letter_code
_entity_poly.pdbx_strand_id
1 'polypeptide(L)'
;MNYRFLISYFLGLILGNLSIFIFSNFEYLGINLFYLFKSGNLINSFYEYFWLGFQFNIFDLFINKLDYTYFIDVFYPAMIGWLFTGLISGTIIKGTKRAMLNALIIVVSILIIWIILAMLSGANLTFLFFTNLYKTIGGILSLLIFLELGTIIGSLLVGKYIE
;
A
#
# COMPACT_ATOMS: atom_id res chain seq x y z
N MET A 1 8.53 8.43 -24.29
CA MET A 1 8.79 8.88 -22.91
C MET A 1 7.61 8.62 -21.95
N ASN A 2 6.36 8.96 -22.28
CA ASN A 2 5.23 8.87 -21.32
C ASN A 2 4.64 7.46 -21.08
N TYR A 3 4.73 6.55 -22.03
CA TYR A 3 4.04 5.25 -21.91
C TYR A 3 4.59 4.39 -20.76
N ARG A 4 5.91 4.42 -20.50
CA ARG A 4 6.51 3.65 -19.38
C ARG A 4 6.05 4.16 -18.02
N PHE A 5 5.91 5.47 -17.89
CA PHE A 5 5.39 6.10 -16.69
C PHE A 5 3.95 5.67 -16.45
N LEU A 6 3.08 5.77 -17.45
CA LEU A 6 1.69 5.35 -17.37
C LEU A 6 1.55 3.85 -17.08
N ILE A 7 2.30 3.00 -17.79
CA ILE A 7 2.29 1.54 -17.58
C ILE A 7 2.71 1.21 -16.15
N SER A 8 3.79 1.82 -15.67
CA SER A 8 4.28 1.60 -14.30
C SER A 8 3.31 2.11 -13.24
N TYR A 9 2.64 3.25 -13.48
CA TYR A 9 1.58 3.76 -12.62
C TYR A 9 0.41 2.77 -12.51
N PHE A 10 -0.16 2.34 -13.64
CA PHE A 10 -1.30 1.41 -13.63
C PHE A 10 -0.91 0.04 -13.07
N LEU A 11 0.24 -0.50 -13.46
CA LEU A 11 0.74 -1.75 -12.88
C LEU A 11 1.01 -1.61 -11.39
N GLY A 12 1.59 -0.49 -10.94
CA GLY A 12 1.85 -0.22 -9.54
C GLY A 12 0.57 -0.16 -8.71
N LEU A 13 -0.50 0.45 -9.23
CA LEU A 13 -1.82 0.40 -8.61
C LEU A 13 -2.37 -1.03 -8.54
N ILE A 14 -2.33 -1.78 -9.64
CA ILE A 14 -2.85 -3.16 -9.67
C ILE A 14 -2.07 -4.05 -8.71
N LEU A 15 -0.73 -4.02 -8.77
CA LEU A 15 0.15 -4.81 -7.92
C LEU A 15 0.05 -4.40 -6.45
N GLY A 16 -0.08 -3.11 -6.17
CA GLY A 16 -0.30 -2.60 -4.82
C GLY A 16 -1.63 -3.06 -4.21
N ASN A 17 -2.67 -3.24 -5.01
CA ASN A 17 -3.91 -3.86 -4.55
C ASN A 17 -3.73 -5.38 -4.40
N LEU A 18 -3.10 -6.04 -5.38
CA LEU A 18 -2.84 -7.48 -5.31
C LEU A 18 -1.99 -7.86 -4.10
N SER A 19 -1.03 -7.03 -3.69
CA SER A 19 -0.26 -7.29 -2.48
C SER A 19 -1.15 -7.29 -1.24
N ILE A 20 -2.01 -6.28 -1.08
CA ILE A 20 -3.02 -6.24 -0.02
C ILE A 20 -3.91 -7.49 -0.08
N PHE A 21 -4.35 -7.91 -1.27
CA PHE A 21 -5.21 -9.08 -1.46
C PHE A 21 -4.54 -10.40 -1.09
N ILE A 22 -3.30 -10.61 -1.53
CA ILE A 22 -2.55 -11.84 -1.25
C ILE A 22 -2.36 -11.98 0.25
N PHE A 23 -2.06 -10.89 0.95
CA PHE A 23 -1.76 -10.93 2.38
C PHE A 23 -2.98 -10.84 3.29
N SER A 24 -4.11 -10.30 2.81
CA SER A 24 -5.37 -10.32 3.57
C SER A 24 -6.13 -11.66 3.51
N ASN A 25 -5.83 -12.53 2.53
CA ASN A 25 -6.40 -13.88 2.48
C ASN A 25 -5.74 -14.88 3.47
N PHE A 26 -4.57 -14.58 4.01
CA PHE A 26 -3.99 -15.31 5.13
C PHE A 26 -4.64 -14.83 6.44
N GLU A 27 -5.89 -15.24 6.72
CA GLU A 27 -6.68 -14.87 7.93
C GLU A 27 -6.19 -13.61 8.66
N TYR A 28 -6.17 -12.49 7.96
CA TYR A 28 -5.55 -11.30 8.48
C TYR A 28 -6.48 -10.71 9.53
N LEU A 29 -6.08 -10.76 10.80
CA LEU A 29 -6.90 -10.32 11.94
C LEU A 29 -8.28 -11.03 12.02
N GLY A 30 -8.40 -12.25 11.48
CA GLY A 30 -9.67 -12.99 11.41
C GLY A 30 -10.64 -12.49 10.33
N ILE A 31 -10.19 -11.60 9.44
CA ILE A 31 -11.00 -11.05 8.35
C ILE A 31 -10.69 -11.84 7.08
N ASN A 32 -11.60 -12.70 6.67
CA ASN A 32 -11.53 -13.32 5.35
C ASN A 32 -12.09 -12.34 4.31
N LEU A 33 -11.31 -12.02 3.28
CA LEU A 33 -11.76 -11.28 2.10
C LEU A 33 -13.08 -11.81 1.53
N PHE A 34 -13.28 -13.12 1.57
CA PHE A 34 -14.53 -13.74 1.16
C PHE A 34 -15.72 -13.29 2.01
N TYR A 35 -15.56 -13.16 3.34
CA TYR A 35 -16.61 -12.68 4.23
C TYR A 35 -16.84 -11.17 4.10
N LEU A 36 -15.77 -10.41 3.86
CA LEU A 36 -15.82 -8.96 3.59
C LEU A 36 -16.77 -8.63 2.44
N PHE A 37 -16.62 -9.30 1.30
CA PHE A 37 -17.44 -9.06 0.10
C PHE A 37 -18.80 -9.78 0.13
N LYS A 38 -18.98 -10.76 1.02
CA LYS A 38 -20.27 -11.45 1.23
C LYS A 38 -21.27 -10.61 2.04
N SER A 39 -20.81 -9.62 2.79
CA SER A 39 -21.63 -8.76 3.68
C SER A 39 -22.63 -7.82 2.96
N GLY A 40 -22.60 -7.78 1.62
CA GLY A 40 -23.63 -7.15 0.78
C GLY A 40 -23.41 -5.66 0.47
N ASN A 41 -22.71 -4.92 1.32
CA ASN A 41 -22.37 -3.52 1.02
C ASN A 41 -20.98 -3.41 0.38
N LEU A 42 -20.94 -3.45 -0.95
CA LEU A 42 -19.69 -3.38 -1.74
C LEU A 42 -18.83 -2.16 -1.40
N ILE A 43 -19.44 -1.00 -1.13
CA ILE A 43 -18.70 0.23 -0.82
C ILE A 43 -17.94 0.05 0.51
N ASN A 44 -18.60 -0.53 1.52
CA ASN A 44 -17.96 -0.82 2.80
C ASN A 44 -16.85 -1.87 2.64
N SER A 45 -17.10 -2.92 1.86
CA SER A 45 -16.09 -3.95 1.59
C SER A 45 -14.84 -3.36 0.92
N PHE A 46 -15.00 -2.47 -0.06
CA PHE A 46 -13.86 -1.79 -0.69
C PHE A 46 -13.17 -0.84 0.28
N TYR A 47 -13.91 -0.07 1.07
CA TYR A 47 -13.32 0.79 2.10
C TYR A 47 -12.46 -0.01 3.08
N GLU A 48 -12.99 -1.11 3.63
CA GLU A 48 -12.27 -1.97 4.56
C GLU A 48 -11.07 -2.65 3.89
N TYR A 49 -11.21 -3.09 2.63
CA TYR A 49 -10.11 -3.67 1.86
C TYR A 49 -8.94 -2.69 1.69
N PHE A 50 -9.20 -1.45 1.28
CA PHE A 50 -8.14 -0.43 1.19
C PHE A 50 -7.57 -0.09 2.57
N TRP A 51 -8.40 -0.12 3.62
CA TRP A 51 -7.94 0.11 4.99
C TRP A 51 -6.95 -0.96 5.48
N LEU A 52 -7.12 -2.23 5.08
CA LEU A 52 -6.15 -3.29 5.37
C LEU A 52 -4.75 -2.96 4.84
N GLY A 53 -4.69 -2.29 3.68
CA GLY A 53 -3.45 -1.81 3.10
C GLY A 53 -2.71 -0.77 3.95
N PHE A 54 -3.34 -0.17 4.95
CA PHE A 54 -2.72 0.78 5.89
C PHE A 54 -2.55 0.22 7.30
N GLN A 55 -2.90 -1.03 7.56
CA GLN A 55 -2.81 -1.60 8.90
C GLN A 55 -1.37 -1.94 9.33
N PHE A 56 -0.44 -2.12 8.38
CA PHE A 56 0.96 -2.41 8.68
C PHE A 56 1.71 -1.11 9.07
N ASN A 57 1.98 -0.93 10.36
CA ASN A 57 2.51 0.31 10.89
C ASN A 57 4.00 0.22 11.24
N ILE A 58 4.82 1.04 10.59
CA ILE A 58 6.27 1.10 10.81
C ILE A 58 6.64 1.48 12.25
N PHE A 59 5.82 2.27 12.93
CA PHE A 59 6.06 2.65 14.32
C PHE A 59 6.00 1.47 15.27
N ASP A 60 5.27 0.40 14.92
CA ASP A 60 5.19 -0.80 15.76
C ASP A 60 6.57 -1.47 15.92
N LEU A 61 7.48 -1.32 14.94
CA LEU A 61 8.88 -1.76 15.03
C LEU A 61 9.65 -1.07 16.16
N PHE A 62 9.31 0.19 16.47
CA PHE A 62 10.07 1.01 17.41
C PHE A 62 9.47 0.99 18.83
N ILE A 63 8.21 0.59 18.99
CA ILE A 63 7.48 0.64 20.26
C ILE A 63 7.35 -0.77 20.89
N ASN A 64 8.06 -1.78 20.38
CA ASN A 64 8.00 -3.17 20.84
C ASN A 64 6.56 -3.73 20.91
N LYS A 65 5.69 -3.27 20.00
CA LYS A 65 4.30 -3.76 19.87
C LYS A 65 4.17 -4.94 18.91
N LEU A 66 5.25 -5.33 18.25
CA LEU A 66 5.27 -6.46 17.35
C LEU A 66 5.39 -7.75 18.15
N ASP A 67 4.26 -8.41 18.35
CA ASP A 67 4.29 -9.85 18.63
C ASP A 67 4.72 -10.59 17.36
N TYR A 68 5.36 -11.75 17.52
CA TYR A 68 5.89 -12.59 16.45
C TYR A 68 4.80 -12.93 15.41
N THR A 69 3.60 -13.27 15.87
CA THR A 69 2.45 -13.57 15.02
C THR A 69 2.07 -12.38 14.14
N TYR A 70 1.93 -11.19 14.73
CA TYR A 70 1.63 -9.98 13.95
C TYR A 70 2.78 -9.63 12.98
N PHE A 71 4.04 -9.83 13.37
CA PHE A 71 5.14 -9.58 12.46
C PHE A 71 5.09 -10.48 11.21
N ILE A 72 4.84 -11.77 11.39
CA ILE A 72 4.84 -12.75 10.29
C ILE A 72 3.58 -12.72 9.45
N ASP A 73 2.42 -12.52 10.07
CA ASP A 73 1.14 -12.62 9.39
C ASP A 73 0.71 -11.29 8.75
N VAL A 74 1.22 -10.18 9.29
CA VAL A 74 0.79 -8.84 8.88
C VAL A 74 1.95 -8.02 8.32
N PHE A 75 2.95 -7.77 9.16
CA PHE A 75 3.94 -6.74 8.87
C PHE A 75 4.87 -7.13 7.71
N TYR A 76 5.51 -8.28 7.83
CA TYR A 76 6.48 -8.79 6.86
C TYR A 76 5.87 -9.04 5.47
N PRO A 77 4.69 -9.68 5.37
CA PRO A 77 3.95 -9.82 4.12
C PRO A 77 3.67 -8.47 3.44
N ALA A 78 3.02 -7.54 4.14
CA ALA A 78 2.68 -6.23 3.57
C ALA A 78 3.92 -5.45 3.13
N MET A 79 4.97 -5.45 3.97
CA MET A 79 6.27 -4.86 3.65
C MET A 79 6.83 -5.40 2.33
N ILE A 80 6.86 -6.73 2.16
CA ILE A 80 7.35 -7.39 0.95
C ILE A 80 6.48 -7.03 -0.25
N GLY A 81 5.16 -6.99 -0.08
CA GLY A 81 4.22 -6.61 -1.12
C GLY A 81 4.48 -5.24 -1.71
N TRP A 82 4.63 -4.23 -0.84
CA TRP A 82 4.92 -2.87 -1.27
C TRP A 82 6.32 -2.73 -1.85
N LEU A 83 7.31 -3.44 -1.29
CA LEU A 83 8.66 -3.45 -1.82
C LEU A 83 8.71 -4.06 -3.23
N PHE A 84 8.06 -5.19 -3.47
CA PHE A 84 7.99 -5.81 -4.81
C PHE A 84 7.23 -4.94 -5.81
N THR A 85 6.12 -4.33 -5.37
CA THR A 85 5.36 -3.38 -6.19
C THR A 85 6.26 -2.22 -6.62
N GLY A 86 7.02 -1.67 -5.68
CA GLY A 86 8.00 -0.62 -5.94
C GLY A 86 9.08 -1.09 -6.91
N LEU A 87 9.65 -2.27 -6.68
CA LEU A 87 10.70 -2.85 -7.52
C LEU A 87 10.24 -2.97 -8.97
N ILE A 88 9.08 -3.57 -9.21
CA ILE A 88 8.52 -3.71 -10.55
C ILE A 88 8.26 -2.32 -11.16
N SER A 89 7.62 -1.42 -10.42
CA SER A 89 7.36 -0.04 -10.86
C SER A 89 8.64 0.70 -11.28
N GLY A 90 9.71 0.59 -10.47
CA GLY A 90 11.00 1.22 -10.69
C GLY A 90 11.77 0.66 -11.89
N THR A 91 11.72 -0.66 -12.10
CA THR A 91 12.36 -1.28 -13.28
C THR A 91 11.77 -0.78 -14.60
N ILE A 92 10.48 -0.42 -14.62
CA ILE A 92 9.80 0.04 -15.83
C ILE A 92 10.19 1.48 -16.20
N ILE A 93 10.28 2.40 -15.23
CA ILE A 93 10.36 3.85 -15.51
C ILE A 93 11.74 4.33 -15.97
N LYS A 94 12.81 3.64 -15.58
CA LYS A 94 14.22 4.05 -15.72
C LYS A 94 14.52 5.41 -15.05
N GLY A 95 15.61 5.46 -14.28
CA GLY A 95 16.03 6.66 -13.56
C GLY A 95 15.29 6.88 -12.23
N THR A 96 16.08 7.07 -11.17
CA THR A 96 15.61 7.14 -9.78
C THR A 96 14.62 8.27 -9.53
N LYS A 97 14.88 9.48 -10.01
CA LYS A 97 14.02 10.66 -9.78
C LYS A 97 12.59 10.46 -10.30
N ARG A 98 12.44 9.96 -11.54
CA ARG A 98 11.12 9.70 -12.15
C ARG A 98 10.41 8.54 -11.48
N ALA A 99 11.18 7.53 -11.07
CA ALA A 99 10.64 6.37 -10.38
C ALA A 99 10.08 6.76 -8.99
N MET A 100 10.83 7.53 -8.19
CA MET A 100 10.34 8.06 -6.90
C MET A 100 9.07 8.90 -7.07
N LEU A 101 9.04 9.76 -8.09
CA LEU A 101 7.84 10.57 -8.37
C LEU A 101 6.63 9.70 -8.72
N ASN A 102 6.83 8.61 -9.47
CA ASN A 102 5.76 7.65 -9.74
C ASN A 102 5.28 6.90 -8.49
N ALA A 103 6.21 6.48 -7.62
CA ALA A 103 5.87 5.86 -6.33
C ALA A 103 4.99 6.78 -5.49
N LEU A 104 5.36 8.07 -5.38
CA LEU A 104 4.56 9.07 -4.67
C LEU A 104 3.17 9.23 -5.27
N ILE A 105 3.06 9.29 -6.61
CA ILE A 105 1.75 9.37 -7.28
C ILE A 105 0.89 8.12 -7.02
N ILE A 106 1.48 6.93 -7.00
CA ILE A 106 0.78 5.69 -6.65
C ILE A 106 0.22 5.78 -5.23
N VAL A 107 1.04 6.19 -4.24
CA VAL A 107 0.59 6.34 -2.84
C VAL A 107 -0.54 7.35 -2.72
N VAL A 108 -0.38 8.53 -3.30
CA VAL A 108 -1.39 9.60 -3.27
C VAL A 108 -2.69 9.12 -3.91
N SER A 109 -2.61 8.37 -5.02
CA SER A 109 -3.79 7.80 -5.67
C SER A 109 -4.53 6.81 -4.78
N ILE A 110 -3.81 5.90 -4.12
CA ILE A 110 -4.40 4.92 -3.18
C ILE A 110 -5.05 5.64 -1.99
N LEU A 111 -4.40 6.68 -1.46
CA LEU A 111 -4.95 7.51 -0.39
C LEU A 111 -6.24 8.22 -0.79
N ILE A 112 -6.27 8.82 -1.98
CA ILE A 112 -7.47 9.48 -2.50
C ILE A 112 -8.61 8.47 -2.66
N ILE A 113 -8.33 7.30 -3.25
CA ILE A 113 -9.32 6.24 -3.42
C ILE A 113 -9.88 5.80 -2.06
N TRP A 114 -9.00 5.57 -1.08
CA TRP A 114 -9.41 5.16 0.26
C TRP A 114 -10.25 6.22 0.97
N ILE A 115 -9.89 7.51 0.90
CA ILE A 115 -10.67 8.61 1.49
C ILE A 115 -12.05 8.73 0.82
N ILE A 116 -12.11 8.63 -0.51
CA ILE A 116 -13.38 8.65 -1.25
C ILE A 116 -14.27 7.48 -0.80
N LEU A 117 -13.71 6.27 -0.71
CA LEU A 117 -14.46 5.10 -0.23
C LEU A 117 -14.93 5.27 1.22
N ALA A 118 -14.12 5.87 2.09
CA ALA A 118 -14.50 6.19 3.47
C ALA A 118 -15.68 7.17 3.54
N MET A 119 -15.70 8.20 2.68
CA MET A 119 -16.82 9.14 2.60
C MET A 119 -18.10 8.45 2.11
N LEU A 120 -17.98 7.60 1.09
CA LEU A 120 -19.13 6.88 0.51
C LEU A 120 -19.66 5.78 1.44
N SER A 121 -18.82 5.14 2.25
CA SER A 121 -19.21 4.14 3.24
C SER A 121 -19.86 4.74 4.50
N GLY A 122 -19.84 6.07 4.63
CA GLY A 122 -20.26 6.75 5.86
C GLY A 122 -19.31 6.53 7.03
N ALA A 123 -18.06 6.12 6.75
CA ALA A 123 -17.05 5.97 7.79
C ALA A 123 -16.72 7.32 8.43
N ASN A 124 -16.50 7.32 9.73
CA ASN A 124 -16.14 8.53 10.45
C ASN A 124 -14.67 8.91 10.17
N LEU A 125 -14.45 9.81 9.20
CA LEU A 125 -13.13 10.33 8.88
C LEU A 125 -12.41 10.94 10.10
N THR A 126 -13.13 11.56 11.04
CA THR A 126 -12.49 12.12 12.23
C THR A 126 -11.90 11.03 13.13
N PHE A 127 -12.51 9.85 13.20
CA PHE A 127 -11.94 8.71 13.93
C PHE A 127 -10.61 8.27 13.31
N LEU A 128 -10.53 8.24 11.97
CA LEU A 128 -9.33 7.82 11.24
C LEU A 128 -8.15 8.76 11.45
N PHE A 129 -8.39 10.07 11.48
CA PHE A 129 -7.32 11.07 11.57
C PHE A 129 -7.03 11.56 12.99
N PHE A 130 -7.98 11.52 13.93
CA PHE A 130 -7.76 12.02 15.30
C PHE A 130 -7.62 10.90 16.32
N THR A 131 -8.46 9.86 16.26
CA THR A 131 -8.44 8.77 17.26
C THR A 131 -7.41 7.70 16.92
N ASN A 132 -7.19 7.46 15.63
CA ASN A 132 -6.29 6.40 15.15
C ASN A 132 -5.06 6.94 14.40
N LEU A 133 -4.71 8.20 14.66
CA LEU A 133 -3.63 8.94 13.99
C LEU A 133 -2.32 8.14 13.92
N TYR A 134 -1.97 7.47 15.02
CA TYR A 134 -0.80 6.58 15.09
C TYR A 134 -0.82 5.48 14.02
N LYS A 135 -1.94 4.75 13.88
CA LYS A 135 -2.06 3.67 12.90
C LYS A 135 -2.14 4.22 11.48
N THR A 136 -2.91 5.27 11.27
CA THR A 136 -3.11 5.86 9.94
C THR A 136 -1.82 6.45 9.38
N ILE A 137 -1.14 7.33 10.13
CA ILE A 137 0.14 7.92 9.69
C ILE A 137 1.21 6.83 9.58
N GLY A 138 1.24 5.92 10.55
CA GLY A 138 2.13 4.78 10.55
C GLY A 138 2.04 3.94 9.28
N GLY A 139 0.82 3.54 8.90
CA GLY A 139 0.56 2.79 7.67
C GLY A 139 0.93 3.53 6.40
N ILE A 140 0.62 4.83 6.33
CA ILE A 140 0.98 5.68 5.19
C ILE A 140 2.50 5.76 5.03
N LEU A 141 3.22 5.98 6.13
CA LEU A 141 4.67 6.02 6.13
C LEU A 141 5.28 4.67 5.76
N SER A 142 4.75 3.56 6.28
CA SER A 142 5.19 2.22 5.86
C SER A 142 5.07 2.06 4.35
N LEU A 143 3.91 2.41 3.80
CA LEU A 143 3.64 2.29 2.36
C LEU A 143 4.61 3.13 1.55
N LEU A 144 4.81 4.41 1.92
CA LEU A 144 5.78 5.28 1.29
C LEU A 144 7.20 4.71 1.33
N ILE A 145 7.69 4.33 2.52
CA ILE A 145 9.06 3.85 2.71
C ILE A 145 9.33 2.61 1.85
N PHE A 146 8.50 1.57 1.97
CA PHE A 146 8.77 0.31 1.29
C PHE A 146 8.54 0.40 -0.22
N LEU A 147 7.53 1.15 -0.67
CA LEU A 147 7.31 1.39 -2.09
C LEU A 147 8.48 2.19 -2.69
N GLU A 148 8.94 3.26 -2.03
CA GLU A 148 10.07 4.06 -2.52
C GLU A 148 11.37 3.27 -2.53
N LEU A 149 11.68 2.52 -1.47
CA LEU A 149 12.87 1.66 -1.41
C LEU A 149 12.87 0.64 -2.55
N GLY A 150 11.75 -0.07 -2.75
CA GLY A 150 11.59 -0.98 -3.87
C GLY A 150 11.81 -0.28 -5.21
N THR A 151 11.22 0.90 -5.38
CA THR A 151 11.31 1.69 -6.61
C THR A 151 12.73 2.16 -6.92
N ILE A 152 13.48 2.59 -5.90
CA ILE A 152 14.89 2.95 -6.03
C ILE A 152 15.69 1.73 -6.49
N ILE A 153 15.56 0.60 -5.80
CA ILE A 153 16.26 -0.64 -6.15
C ILE A 153 15.95 -1.05 -7.60
N GLY A 154 14.67 -1.09 -7.97
CA GLY A 154 14.23 -1.45 -9.32
C GLY A 154 14.78 -0.52 -10.40
N SER A 155 14.79 0.80 -10.13
CA SER A 155 15.30 1.79 -11.08
C SER A 155 16.82 1.72 -11.27
N LEU A 156 17.58 1.31 -10.24
CA LEU A 156 19.03 1.14 -10.31
C LEU A 156 19.41 -0.08 -11.16
N LEU A 157 18.65 -1.17 -11.08
CA LEU A 157 18.91 -2.40 -11.85
C LEU A 157 18.84 -2.21 -13.36
N VAL A 158 18.01 -1.27 -13.82
CA VAL A 158 17.76 -1.04 -15.26
C VAL A 158 18.63 0.10 -15.84
N GLY A 159 19.39 0.77 -14.98
CA GLY A 159 20.36 1.81 -15.37
C GLY A 159 19.77 3.21 -15.52
N LYS A 160 20.65 4.18 -15.80
CA LYS A 160 20.30 5.60 -15.88
C LYS A 160 19.38 5.88 -17.07
N TYR A 161 18.47 6.83 -16.86
CA TYR A 161 17.69 7.43 -17.93
C TYR A 161 18.66 8.22 -18.82
N ILE A 162 18.78 7.85 -20.10
CA ILE A 162 19.48 8.64 -21.10
C ILE A 162 18.44 9.62 -21.63
N GLU A 163 18.68 10.92 -21.44
CA GLU A 163 17.77 12.03 -21.75
C GLU A 163 17.26 12.01 -23.18
#